data_AF-A0A553MTK6-F1
#
_entry.id   AF-A0A553MTK6-F1
#
_cell.length_a   1.000
_cell.length_b   1.000
_cell.length_c   1.000
_cell.angle_alpha   90.00
_cell.angle_beta   90.00
_cell.angle_gamma   90.00
#
_symmetry.space_group_name_H-M   'P 1'
#
loop_
_entity.id
_entity.type
_entity.pdbx_description
1 polymer ?
#
loop_
_entity_poly.entity_id
_entity_poly.type
_entity_poly.pdbx_seq_one_letter_code
_entity_poly.pdbx_strand_id
1 'polypeptide(L)'
;MYSSSQHQRAHEDPAALRFTFYEVISANAAAPPELRSLQNRCLVPGLYATHLERWLSHYPPNQLMIIDGQQLRNDPAKVMDELQKFLGVTPYYNYSQALTFDPQKGFWCQLLDGGRTKCLGKSKGRKYPPMDPEVTANSSTFRSRAFLSRFYRDQNIELSKLLHRLGQPLPAWLREELQKVR
;
A
#
# COMPACT_ATOMS: atom_id res chain seq x y z
N MET A 1 2.70 1.74 5.07
CA MET A 1 3.44 2.42 6.16
C MET A 1 2.69 3.61 6.72
N TYR A 2 2.76 4.77 6.07
CA TYR A 2 2.10 5.99 6.55
C TYR A 2 0.58 5.84 6.70
N SER A 3 -0.07 5.18 5.74
CA SER A 3 -1.49 4.84 5.82
C SER A 3 -1.84 3.96 7.04
N SER A 4 -0.95 3.06 7.47
CA SER A 4 -1.14 2.22 8.66
C SER A 4 -1.06 3.06 9.93
N SER A 5 -0.04 3.91 10.06
CA SER A 5 0.05 4.85 11.19
C SER A 5 -1.18 5.76 11.29
N GLN A 6 -1.61 6.34 10.17
CA GLN A 6 -2.82 7.18 10.14
C GLN A 6 -4.11 6.40 10.40
N HIS A 7 -4.15 5.11 10.06
CA HIS A 7 -5.25 4.23 10.44
C HIS A 7 -5.31 4.05 11.96
N GLN A 8 -4.17 3.82 12.62
CA GLN A 8 -4.10 3.71 14.08
C GLN A 8 -4.53 5.02 14.76
N ARG A 9 -4.10 6.17 14.24
CA ARG A 9 -4.55 7.50 14.74
C ARG A 9 -6.06 7.68 14.63
N ALA A 10 -6.66 7.24 13.52
CA ALA A 10 -8.10 7.32 13.33
C ALA A 10 -8.91 6.37 14.24
N HIS A 11 -8.24 5.42 14.90
CA HIS A 11 -8.80 4.54 15.92
C HIS A 11 -8.37 4.94 17.34
N GLU A 12 -7.86 6.16 17.52
CA GLU A 12 -7.47 6.72 18.81
C GLU A 12 -6.41 5.90 19.55
N ASP A 13 -5.52 5.22 18.81
CA ASP A 13 -4.38 4.51 19.38
C ASP A 13 -3.49 5.51 20.16
N PRO A 14 -3.31 5.34 21.48
CA PRO A 14 -2.64 6.34 22.32
C PRO A 14 -1.20 6.64 21.87
N ALA A 15 -0.46 5.61 21.43
CA ALA A 15 0.90 5.81 20.93
C ALA A 15 0.89 6.57 19.60
N ALA A 16 -0.06 6.29 18.71
CA ALA A 16 -0.16 6.96 17.42
C ALA A 16 -0.60 8.43 17.54
N LEU A 17 -1.38 8.77 18.57
CA LEU A 17 -1.75 10.15 18.89
C LEU A 17 -0.60 10.92 19.56
N ARG A 18 0.19 10.24 20.39
CA ARG A 18 1.29 10.84 21.17
C ARG A 18 2.56 11.09 20.36
N PHE A 19 2.91 10.17 19.46
CA PHE A 19 4.18 10.23 18.72
C PHE A 19 3.97 10.64 17.26
N THR A 20 4.91 11.39 16.71
CA THR A 20 4.98 11.72 15.29
C THR A 20 5.26 10.48 14.46
N PHE A 21 4.94 10.52 13.16
CA PHE A 21 5.21 9.38 12.28
C PHE A 21 6.70 9.02 12.21
N TYR A 22 7.59 10.01 12.19
CA TYR A 22 9.03 9.77 12.18
C TYR A 22 9.51 9.07 13.46
N GLU A 23 9.06 9.51 14.64
CA GLU A 23 9.38 8.85 15.91
C GLU A 23 8.90 7.40 15.96
N VAL A 24 7.72 7.12 15.40
CA VAL A 24 7.20 5.76 15.27
C VAL A 24 8.10 4.90 14.41
N ILE A 25 8.44 5.33 13.20
CA ILE A 25 9.21 4.48 12.28
C ILE A 25 10.69 4.34 12.67
N SER A 26 11.24 5.32 13.40
CA SER A 26 12.64 5.34 13.83
C SER A 26 12.87 4.85 15.26
N ALA A 27 11.82 4.34 15.92
CA ALA A 27 11.92 3.77 17.27
C ALA A 27 13.01 2.69 17.34
N ASN A 28 13.83 2.75 18.39
CA ASN A 28 14.95 1.83 18.62
C ASN A 28 14.66 0.92 19.82
N ALA A 29 15.63 0.08 20.19
CA ALA A 29 15.48 -0.86 21.30
C ALA A 29 15.20 -0.18 22.66
N ALA A 30 15.66 1.05 22.87
CA ALA A 30 15.43 1.81 24.09
C ALA A 30 14.07 2.53 24.12
N ALA A 31 13.33 2.56 23.00
CA ALA A 31 12.01 3.19 22.95
C ALA A 31 10.96 2.44 23.79
N PRO A 32 9.90 3.12 24.28
CA PRO A 32 8.84 2.47 25.05
C PRO A 32 8.19 1.29 24.30
N PRO A 33 7.75 0.22 25.01
CA PRO A 33 7.16 -0.96 24.39
C PRO A 33 5.98 -0.66 23.46
N GLU A 34 5.12 0.29 23.82
CA GLU A 34 3.97 0.72 23.03
C GLU A 34 4.37 1.36 21.70
N LEU A 35 5.46 2.13 21.70
CA LEU A 35 6.00 2.77 20.50
C LEU A 35 6.62 1.72 19.56
N ARG A 36 7.38 0.77 20.09
CA ARG A 36 7.93 -0.35 19.31
C ARG A 36 6.84 -1.27 18.75
N SER A 37 5.77 -1.51 19.52
CA SER A 37 4.60 -2.26 19.05
C SER A 37 3.90 -1.55 17.89
N LEU A 38 3.71 -0.23 17.99
CA LEU A 38 3.17 0.58 16.90
C LEU A 38 4.09 0.60 15.67
N GLN A 39 5.41 0.71 15.86
CA GLN A 39 6.40 0.61 14.78
C GLN A 39 6.26 -0.73 14.06
N ASN A 40 6.23 -1.84 14.78
CA ASN A 40 6.11 -3.18 14.18
C ASN A 40 4.81 -3.33 13.38
N ARG A 41 3.67 -2.87 13.92
CA ARG A 41 2.39 -2.85 13.19
C ARG A 41 2.43 -1.97 11.94
N CYS A 42 3.25 -0.93 11.95
CA CYS A 42 3.43 -0.07 10.78
C CYS A 42 4.33 -0.72 9.74
N LEU A 43 5.51 -1.22 10.13
CA LEU A 43 6.61 -1.59 9.24
C LEU A 43 6.59 -3.05 8.79
N VAL A 44 6.41 -4.00 9.71
CA VAL A 44 6.55 -5.43 9.41
C VAL A 44 5.63 -5.89 8.26
N PRO A 45 4.35 -5.47 8.16
CA PRO A 45 3.48 -5.91 7.08
C PRO A 45 3.93 -5.53 5.65
N GLY A 46 4.87 -4.59 5.49
CA GLY A 46 5.41 -4.26 4.16
C GLY A 46 6.70 -4.98 3.81
N LEU A 47 7.12 -5.97 4.59
CA LEU A 47 8.18 -6.90 4.21
C LEU A 47 7.60 -7.91 3.18
N TYR A 48 7.21 -7.41 2.01
CA TYR A 48 6.37 -8.15 1.06
C TYR A 48 7.00 -9.46 0.60
N ALA A 49 8.30 -9.48 0.28
CA ALA A 49 9.01 -10.70 -0.12
C ALA A 49 8.92 -11.78 0.96
N THR A 50 9.22 -11.40 2.22
CA THR A 50 9.16 -12.30 3.38
C THR A 50 7.77 -12.92 3.53
N HIS A 51 6.71 -12.13 3.34
CA HIS A 51 5.35 -12.64 3.47
C HIS A 51 4.91 -13.49 2.28
N LEU A 52 5.28 -13.11 1.05
CA LEU A 52 4.96 -13.87 -0.15
C LEU A 52 5.64 -15.24 -0.17
N GLU A 53 6.91 -15.34 0.26
CA GLU A 53 7.62 -16.61 0.37
C GLU A 53 6.89 -17.61 1.29
N ARG A 54 6.28 -17.14 2.39
CA ARG A 54 5.47 -17.99 3.26
C ARG A 54 4.19 -18.51 2.60
N TRP A 55 3.58 -17.73 1.71
CA TRP A 55 2.44 -18.22 0.93
C TRP A 55 2.91 -19.24 -0.11
N LEU A 56 4.04 -18.97 -0.76
CA LEU A 56 4.63 -19.82 -1.78
C LEU A 56 5.17 -21.16 -1.25
N SER A 57 5.44 -21.27 0.06
CA SER A 57 5.77 -22.56 0.69
C SER A 57 4.57 -23.51 0.79
N HIS A 58 3.34 -23.01 0.59
CA HIS A 58 2.10 -23.79 0.69
C HIS A 58 1.30 -23.81 -0.60
N TYR A 59 1.38 -22.76 -1.42
CA TYR A 59 0.63 -22.63 -2.66
C TYR A 59 1.59 -22.45 -3.84
N PRO A 60 1.39 -23.18 -4.95
CA PRO A 60 2.15 -22.96 -6.16
C PRO A 60 1.90 -21.55 -6.73
N PRO A 61 2.88 -20.96 -7.43
CA PRO A 61 2.78 -19.62 -8.00
C PRO A 61 1.50 -19.33 -8.80
N ASN A 62 1.01 -20.30 -9.56
CA ASN A 62 -0.17 -20.16 -10.40
C ASN A 62 -1.50 -20.08 -9.61
N GLN A 63 -1.49 -20.32 -8.30
CA GLN A 63 -2.64 -20.11 -7.41
C GLN A 63 -2.58 -18.77 -6.67
N LEU A 64 -1.57 -17.94 -6.94
CA LEU A 64 -1.39 -16.64 -6.30
C LEU A 64 -1.34 -15.52 -7.35
N MET A 65 -2.34 -14.65 -7.32
CA MET A 65 -2.34 -13.43 -8.12
C MET A 65 -1.85 -12.24 -7.28
N ILE A 66 -0.80 -11.56 -7.76
CA ILE A 66 -0.26 -10.35 -7.14
C ILE A 66 -0.83 -9.15 -7.88
N ILE A 67 -1.57 -8.28 -7.17
CA ILE A 67 -2.22 -7.10 -7.75
C ILE A 67 -1.39 -5.85 -7.45
N ASP A 68 -1.11 -5.06 -8.50
CA ASP A 68 -0.55 -3.71 -8.32
C ASP A 68 -1.63 -2.77 -7.77
N GLY A 69 -1.47 -2.37 -6.50
CA GLY A 69 -2.39 -1.47 -5.82
C GLY A 69 -2.48 -0.06 -6.43
N GLN A 70 -1.43 0.41 -7.12
CA GLN A 70 -1.47 1.69 -7.84
C GLN A 70 -2.27 1.57 -9.13
N GLN A 71 -2.13 0.45 -9.84
CA GLN A 71 -2.95 0.16 -11.02
C GLN A 71 -4.42 -0.01 -10.62
N LEU A 72 -4.72 -0.78 -9.58
CA LEU A 72 -6.10 -0.96 -9.09
C LEU A 72 -6.74 0.38 -8.70
N ARG A 73 -5.96 1.30 -8.11
CA ARG A 73 -6.45 2.63 -7.75
C ARG A 73 -6.75 3.49 -8.99
N ASN A 74 -5.92 3.41 -10.02
CA ASN A 74 -5.98 4.30 -11.18
C ASN A 74 -6.89 3.78 -12.29
N ASP A 75 -6.87 2.47 -12.51
CA ASP A 75 -7.61 1.74 -13.54
C ASP A 75 -8.09 0.38 -12.98
N PRO A 76 -9.13 0.39 -12.12
CA PRO A 76 -9.65 -0.83 -11.52
C PRO A 76 -10.28 -1.76 -12.54
N ALA A 77 -10.88 -1.24 -13.63
CA ALA A 77 -11.56 -2.07 -14.61
C ALA A 77 -10.57 -3.03 -15.29
N LYS A 78 -9.37 -2.55 -15.64
CA LYS A 78 -8.31 -3.40 -16.19
C LYS A 78 -7.86 -4.48 -15.21
N VAL A 79 -7.61 -4.13 -13.95
CA VAL A 79 -7.20 -5.11 -12.92
C VAL A 79 -8.29 -6.16 -12.68
N MET A 80 -9.55 -5.75 -12.68
CA MET A 80 -10.67 -6.68 -12.49
C MET A 80 -10.87 -7.61 -13.69
N ASP A 81 -10.56 -7.18 -14.92
CA ASP A 81 -10.54 -8.06 -16.10
C ASP A 81 -9.47 -9.16 -15.96
N GLU A 82 -8.26 -8.78 -15.55
CA GLU A 82 -7.17 -9.73 -15.27
C GLU A 82 -7.52 -10.69 -14.12
N LEU A 83 -8.19 -10.19 -13.08
CA LEU A 83 -8.64 -11.01 -11.95
C LEU A 83 -9.71 -12.03 -12.37
N GLN A 84 -10.66 -11.64 -13.22
CA GLN A 84 -11.68 -12.55 -13.75
C GLN A 84 -11.05 -13.66 -14.58
N LYS A 85 -10.03 -13.33 -15.40
CA LYS A 85 -9.23 -14.31 -16.14
C LYS A 85 -8.56 -15.31 -15.22
N PHE A 86 -7.88 -14.82 -14.19
CA PHE A 86 -7.19 -15.65 -13.21
C PHE A 86 -8.15 -16.60 -12.48
N LEU A 87 -9.34 -16.13 -12.11
CA LEU A 87 -10.36 -16.92 -11.41
C LEU A 87 -11.20 -17.82 -12.33
N GLY A 88 -11.06 -17.71 -13.65
CA GLY A 88 -11.88 -18.46 -14.61
C GLY A 88 -13.37 -18.07 -14.58
N VAL A 89 -13.68 -16.80 -14.28
CA VAL A 89 -15.07 -16.33 -14.17
C VAL A 89 -15.73 -16.27 -15.55
N THR A 90 -16.90 -16.89 -15.68
CA THR A 90 -17.74 -16.81 -16.89
C THR A 90 -19.22 -16.70 -16.50
N PRO A 91 -20.00 -15.75 -17.07
CA PRO A 91 -19.59 -14.70 -18.00
C PRO A 91 -18.79 -13.58 -17.31
N TYR A 92 -18.05 -12.80 -18.10
CA TYR A 92 -17.29 -11.65 -17.58
C TYR A 92 -18.24 -10.51 -17.22
N TYR A 93 -17.95 -9.85 -16.10
CA TYR A 93 -18.59 -8.62 -15.67
C TYR A 93 -17.82 -7.40 -16.21
N ASN A 94 -18.53 -6.48 -16.85
CA ASN A 94 -17.94 -5.30 -17.46
C ASN A 94 -17.74 -4.18 -16.43
N TYR A 95 -16.59 -4.21 -15.74
CA TYR A 95 -16.25 -3.18 -14.75
C TYR A 95 -16.05 -1.78 -15.35
N SER A 96 -15.76 -1.65 -16.65
CA SER A 96 -15.64 -0.34 -17.31
C SER A 96 -16.98 0.40 -17.40
N GLN A 97 -18.09 -0.34 -17.40
CA GLN A 97 -19.46 0.22 -17.36
C GLN A 97 -20.01 0.29 -15.94
N ALA A 98 -19.54 -0.59 -15.04
CA ALA A 98 -20.03 -0.64 -13.66
C ALA A 98 -19.26 0.27 -12.69
N LEU A 99 -18.13 0.84 -13.09
CA LEU A 99 -17.32 1.74 -12.28
C LEU A 99 -17.25 3.13 -12.91
N THR A 100 -17.26 4.15 -12.06
CA THR A 100 -17.04 5.55 -12.45
C THR A 100 -16.11 6.22 -11.46
N PHE A 101 -15.32 7.19 -11.91
CA PHE A 101 -14.46 7.97 -11.04
C PHE A 101 -15.26 9.10 -10.37
N ASP A 102 -15.23 9.16 -9.04
CA ASP A 102 -15.84 10.25 -8.28
C ASP A 102 -14.74 11.27 -7.90
N PRO A 103 -14.74 12.49 -8.49
CA PRO A 103 -13.71 13.50 -8.23
C PRO A 103 -13.71 14.03 -6.79
N GLN A 104 -14.87 14.07 -6.14
CA GLN A 104 -14.98 14.54 -4.76
C GLN A 104 -14.38 13.52 -3.80
N LYS A 105 -14.65 12.23 -4.04
CA LYS A 105 -14.05 11.11 -3.32
C LYS A 105 -12.56 10.97 -3.65
N GLY A 106 -12.17 11.19 -4.91
CA GLY A 106 -10.83 10.97 -5.46
C GLY A 106 -10.52 9.49 -5.73
N PHE A 107 -11.55 8.66 -5.91
CA PHE A 107 -11.46 7.22 -6.13
C PHE A 107 -12.57 6.74 -7.08
N TRP A 108 -12.35 5.58 -7.69
CA TRP A 108 -13.40 4.86 -8.42
C TRP A 108 -14.46 4.30 -7.47
N CYS A 109 -15.71 4.40 -7.89
CA CYS A 109 -16.90 3.97 -7.16
C CYS A 109 -17.81 3.15 -8.07
N GLN A 110 -18.71 2.36 -7.48
CA GLN A 110 -19.72 1.64 -8.24
C GLN A 110 -20.72 2.64 -8.84
N LEU A 111 -20.96 2.54 -10.15
CA LEU A 111 -22.04 3.23 -10.85
C LEU A 111 -23.34 2.43 -10.64
N LEU A 112 -24.39 3.11 -10.21
CA LEU A 112 -25.73 2.57 -10.03
C LEU A 112 -26.69 3.18 -11.05
N ASP A 113 -27.89 2.60 -11.11
CA ASP A 113 -28.97 3.10 -11.94
C ASP A 113 -29.31 4.57 -11.63
N GLY A 114 -29.61 5.31 -12.70
CA GLY A 114 -29.90 6.74 -12.64
C GLY A 114 -28.66 7.61 -12.38
N GLY A 115 -27.45 7.11 -12.63
CA GLY A 115 -26.21 7.88 -12.52
C GLY A 115 -25.72 8.10 -11.07
N ARG A 116 -26.34 7.43 -10.10
CA ARG A 116 -25.92 7.50 -8.70
C ARG A 116 -24.63 6.70 -8.49
N THR A 117 -23.80 7.13 -7.55
CA THR A 117 -22.56 6.43 -7.20
C THR A 117 -22.65 5.82 -5.80
N LYS A 118 -22.06 4.63 -5.66
CA LYS A 118 -21.83 3.98 -4.36
C LYS A 118 -20.33 3.81 -4.15
N CYS A 119 -19.77 4.74 -3.40
CA CYS A 119 -18.36 4.74 -3.03
C CYS A 119 -18.09 3.90 -1.79
N LEU A 120 -16.83 3.50 -1.60
CA LEU A 120 -16.37 2.95 -0.33
C LEU A 120 -16.55 3.97 0.80
N GLY A 121 -16.88 3.49 2.00
CA GLY A 121 -17.20 4.32 3.16
C GLY A 121 -16.06 5.23 3.64
N LYS A 122 -16.37 6.13 4.58
CA LYS A 122 -15.46 7.19 5.09
C LYS A 122 -14.10 6.68 5.61
N SER A 123 -14.02 5.42 6.04
CA SER A 123 -12.77 4.81 6.52
C SER A 123 -11.79 4.41 5.41
N LYS A 124 -12.22 4.44 4.13
CA LYS A 124 -11.40 4.06 2.97
C LYS A 124 -11.03 5.28 2.15
N GLY A 125 -9.74 5.43 1.84
CA GLY A 125 -9.21 6.61 1.15
C GLY A 125 -9.37 7.89 1.98
N ARG A 126 -9.07 7.82 3.28
CA ARG A 126 -9.02 9.00 4.16
C ARG A 126 -7.98 9.99 3.62
N LYS A 127 -8.30 11.28 3.65
CA LYS A 127 -7.35 12.34 3.32
C LYS A 127 -6.46 12.56 4.54
N TYR A 128 -5.16 12.36 4.36
CA TYR A 128 -4.16 12.58 5.41
C TYR A 128 -3.32 13.80 5.06
N PRO A 129 -2.78 14.51 6.06
CA PRO A 129 -1.70 15.46 5.82
C PRO A 129 -0.53 14.80 5.06
N PRO A 130 0.34 15.57 4.41
CA PRO A 130 1.62 15.06 3.92
C PRO A 130 2.37 14.28 5.01
N MET A 131 3.14 13.25 4.62
CA MET A 131 3.86 12.35 5.54
C MET A 131 4.71 13.11 6.56
N ASP A 132 5.33 14.19 6.10
CA ASP A 132 6.09 15.15 6.88
C ASP A 132 5.53 16.55 6.53
N PRO A 133 5.07 17.35 7.50
CA PRO A 133 4.51 18.68 7.23
C PRO A 133 5.59 19.70 6.84
N GLU A 134 5.28 20.55 5.84
CA GLU A 134 6.17 21.56 5.24
C GLU A 134 6.80 22.57 6.23
N VAL A 135 6.28 22.75 7.44
CA VAL A 135 6.82 23.71 8.43
C VAL A 135 8.24 23.34 8.90
N THR A 136 8.74 22.16 8.52
CA THR A 136 10.12 21.71 8.72
C THR A 136 10.91 21.63 7.40
N ALA A 137 10.57 22.52 6.44
CA ALA A 137 11.16 22.69 5.10
C ALA A 137 12.65 23.08 5.06
N ASN A 138 13.37 22.89 6.15
CA ASN A 138 14.83 22.86 6.16
C ASN A 138 15.38 21.50 6.63
N SER A 139 14.71 20.35 6.39
CA SER A 139 15.32 18.98 6.28
C SER A 139 14.31 17.81 6.37
N SER A 140 13.11 17.98 6.92
CA SER A 140 12.29 16.86 7.43
C SER A 140 11.51 16.04 6.41
N THR A 141 11.02 16.61 5.29
CA THR A 141 10.27 15.86 4.24
C THR A 141 11.10 14.74 3.63
N PHE A 142 12.42 14.89 3.72
CA PHE A 142 13.36 13.87 3.33
C PHE A 142 13.50 12.78 4.40
N ARG A 143 13.27 13.06 5.69
CA ARG A 143 13.64 12.14 6.78
C ARG A 143 12.79 10.89 6.83
N SER A 144 11.46 10.99 6.88
CA SER A 144 10.62 9.79 6.95
C SER A 144 10.72 8.97 5.67
N ARG A 145 10.66 9.64 4.51
CA ARG A 145 10.79 8.97 3.22
C ARG A 145 12.17 8.33 3.03
N ALA A 146 13.27 9.02 3.34
CA ALA A 146 14.62 8.46 3.21
C ALA A 146 14.89 7.37 4.25
N PHE A 147 14.34 7.49 5.46
CA PHE A 147 14.38 6.40 6.43
C PHE A 147 13.71 5.15 5.87
N LEU A 148 12.46 5.25 5.39
CA LEU A 148 11.73 4.11 4.84
C LEU A 148 12.39 3.54 3.58
N SER A 149 12.90 4.39 2.69
CA SER A 149 13.60 3.95 1.48
C SER A 149 14.86 3.15 1.83
N ARG A 150 15.63 3.57 2.86
CA ARG A 150 16.76 2.80 3.39
C ARG A 150 16.30 1.51 4.08
N PHE A 151 15.28 1.58 4.93
CA PHE A 151 14.76 0.44 5.68
C PHE A 151 14.27 -0.69 4.76
N TYR A 152 13.56 -0.35 3.69
CA TYR A 152 13.02 -1.34 2.73
C TYR A 152 13.97 -1.71 1.60
N ARG A 153 15.18 -1.12 1.52
CA ARG A 153 16.07 -1.29 0.36
C ARG A 153 16.29 -2.76 0.01
N ASP A 154 16.79 -3.54 0.96
CA ASP A 154 17.12 -4.95 0.71
C ASP A 154 15.86 -5.77 0.47
N GLN A 155 14.77 -5.47 1.19
CA GLN A 155 13.49 -6.16 1.03
C GLN A 155 12.84 -5.88 -0.34
N ASN A 156 13.01 -4.68 -0.88
CA ASN A 156 12.56 -4.30 -2.22
C ASN A 156 13.41 -4.99 -3.30
N ILE A 157 14.71 -5.17 -3.07
CA ILE A 157 15.58 -5.98 -3.93
C ILE A 157 15.10 -7.44 -3.93
N GLU A 158 14.86 -8.04 -2.76
CA GLU A 158 14.36 -9.41 -2.67
C GLU A 158 12.97 -9.56 -3.30
N LEU A 159 12.08 -8.58 -3.12
CA LEU A 159 10.78 -8.56 -3.80
C LEU A 159 10.95 -8.53 -5.31
N SER A 160 11.88 -7.72 -5.83
CA SER A 160 12.13 -7.64 -7.27
C SER A 160 12.60 -8.96 -7.86
N LYS A 161 13.50 -9.66 -7.17
CA LYS A 161 14.01 -10.99 -7.55
C LYS A 161 12.88 -12.02 -7.50
N LEU A 162 12.06 -11.98 -6.44
CA LEU A 162 10.93 -12.87 -6.28
C LEU A 162 9.91 -12.68 -7.42
N LEU A 163 9.47 -11.45 -7.70
CA LEU A 163 8.53 -11.17 -8.78
C LEU A 163 9.07 -11.63 -10.14
N HIS A 164 10.36 -11.41 -10.40
CA HIS A 164 11.01 -11.91 -11.61
C HIS A 164 10.94 -13.43 -11.73
N ARG A 165 11.26 -14.19 -10.66
CA ARG A 165 11.14 -15.66 -10.64
C ARG A 165 9.69 -16.13 -10.88
N LEU A 166 8.71 -15.37 -10.40
CA LEU A 166 7.28 -15.66 -10.59
C LEU A 166 6.75 -15.24 -11.97
N GLY A 167 7.58 -14.66 -12.84
CA GLY A 167 7.13 -14.11 -14.12
C GLY A 167 6.19 -12.90 -14.00
N GLN A 168 6.19 -12.23 -12.85
CA GLN A 168 5.32 -11.09 -12.56
C GLN A 168 5.99 -9.78 -12.98
N PRO A 169 5.26 -8.82 -13.57
CA PRO A 169 5.81 -7.51 -13.89
C PRO A 169 6.18 -6.75 -12.61
N LEU A 170 7.23 -5.94 -12.68
CA LEU A 170 7.58 -5.07 -11.56
C LEU A 170 6.63 -3.86 -11.51
N PRO A 171 5.95 -3.61 -10.36
CA PRO A 171 5.17 -2.41 -10.14
C PRO A 171 5.98 -1.14 -10.41
N ALA A 172 5.32 -0.08 -10.89
CA ALA A 172 6.01 1.18 -11.23
C ALA A 172 6.75 1.79 -10.04
N TRP A 173 6.10 1.83 -8.86
CA TRP A 173 6.70 2.34 -7.63
C TRP A 173 7.97 1.59 -7.24
N LEU A 174 8.03 0.27 -7.46
CA LEU A 174 9.19 -0.55 -7.11
C LEU A 174 10.34 -0.28 -8.07
N ARG A 175 10.06 -0.13 -9.37
CA ARG A 175 11.06 0.25 -10.37
C ARG A 175 11.69 1.60 -10.04
N GLU A 176 10.87 2.60 -9.71
CA GLU A 176 11.33 3.94 -9.33
C GLU A 176 12.20 3.93 -8.06
N GLU A 177 11.80 3.17 -7.02
CA GLU A 177 12.59 3.08 -5.79
C GLU A 177 13.93 2.35 -6.00
N LEU A 178 13.97 1.33 -6.86
CA LEU A 178 15.22 0.61 -7.18
C LEU A 178 16.16 1.40 -8.08
N GLN A 179 15.67 2.33 -8.89
CA GLN A 179 16.52 3.21 -9.69
C GLN A 179 17.32 4.20 -8.83
N LYS A 180 16.80 4.58 -7.66
CA LYS A 180 17.50 5.46 -6.69
C LYS A 180 18.69 4.78 -6.00
N VAL A 181 18.86 3.48 -6.24
CA VAL A 181 19.93 2.66 -5.66
C VAL A 181 21.19 2.66 -6.55
N ARG A 182 21.11 3.19 -7.78
CA ARG A 182 22.24 3.32 -8.70
C ARG A 182 23.01 4.61 -8.51
#